data_AF-A0A522Q8Z0-F1
#
_entry.id   AF-A0A522Q8Z0-F1
#
_cell.length_a   1.000
_cell.length_b   1.000
_cell.length_c   1.000
_cell.angle_alpha   90.00
_cell.angle_beta   90.00
_cell.angle_gamma   90.00
#
_symmetry.space_group_name_H-M   'P 1'
#
loop_
_entity.id
_entity.type
_entity.pdbx_description
1 polymer ?
#
loop_
_entity_poly.entity_id
_entity_poly.type
_entity_poly.pdbx_seq_one_letter_code
_entity_poly.pdbx_strand_id
1 'polypeptide(L)'
;RAGQVCRLVAVEGPQVGDLNIWNLHNPRERFWASRTRQIHGAHVTTYDRLWSCLPYLRPLVTLIADTIPRTPTPAGGRCHDLLGTRCDPYLYKLLDDRDFNVTCHNNLTRAIAPYHLTELDVHDVLNVFQVTGLDPVHEIYFMEPSPAKKGDYLEFFAEIDVLCALSACPSGDLSAWGWDGESGGGDPLATCKPLGVEVYDVPPALLDGWRSPQPVQVRSVHDAPLI
;
A
#
# COMPACT_ATOMS: atom_id res chain seq x y z
N ARG A 1 -12.74 -8.72 7.96
CA ARG A 1 -12.84 -10.19 8.08
C ARG A 1 -12.92 -10.80 6.70
N ALA A 2 -12.55 -12.06 6.53
CA ALA A 2 -12.67 -12.79 5.28
C ALA A 2 -14.11 -12.69 4.77
N GLY A 3 -14.29 -12.35 3.49
CA GLY A 3 -15.63 -12.16 2.92
C GLY A 3 -16.19 -10.74 3.03
N GLN A 4 -15.56 -9.83 3.79
CA GLN A 4 -15.95 -8.43 3.86
C GLN A 4 -15.27 -7.59 2.78
N VAL A 5 -15.83 -6.41 2.51
CA VAL A 5 -15.24 -5.40 1.64
C VAL A 5 -14.73 -4.23 2.46
N CYS A 6 -13.58 -3.69 2.09
CA CYS A 6 -13.02 -2.48 2.67
C CYS A 6 -12.75 -1.46 1.56
N ARG A 7 -13.14 -0.21 1.80
CA ARG A 7 -12.95 0.91 0.87
C ARG A 7 -12.09 1.99 1.51
N LEU A 8 -11.08 2.43 0.77
CA LEU A 8 -10.20 3.54 1.12
C LEU A 8 -10.64 4.76 0.31
N VAL A 9 -10.97 5.86 0.98
CA VAL A 9 -11.64 7.02 0.35
C VAL A 9 -10.84 8.30 0.52
N ALA A 10 -10.71 9.07 -0.56
CA ALA A 10 -10.25 10.46 -0.53
C ALA A 10 -11.38 11.38 -0.03
N VAL A 11 -11.39 11.73 1.26
CA VAL A 11 -12.58 12.32 1.93
C VAL A 11 -12.82 13.78 1.56
N GLU A 12 -11.77 14.58 1.54
CA GLU A 12 -11.87 16.04 1.32
C GLU A 12 -11.28 16.46 -0.02
N GLY A 13 -10.43 15.63 -0.60
CA GLY A 13 -9.68 15.90 -1.82
C GLY A 13 -8.50 14.95 -1.95
N PRO A 14 -7.56 15.21 -2.87
CA PRO A 14 -6.41 14.35 -3.05
C PRO A 14 -5.55 14.28 -1.79
N GLN A 15 -5.17 13.05 -1.46
CA GLN A 15 -4.27 12.64 -0.37
C GLN A 15 -3.75 11.25 -0.72
N VAL A 16 -2.44 11.04 -0.65
CA VAL A 16 -1.85 9.71 -0.83
C VAL A 16 -1.79 8.93 0.49
N GLY A 17 -1.88 7.61 0.44
CA GLY A 17 -1.93 6.77 1.62
C GLY A 17 -1.02 5.54 1.52
N ASP A 18 -0.32 5.25 2.60
CA ASP A 18 0.56 4.08 2.70
C ASP A 18 -0.17 2.96 3.43
N LEU A 19 -0.43 1.85 2.74
CA LEU A 19 -1.17 0.71 3.28
C LEU A 19 -0.24 -0.48 3.58
N ASN A 20 -0.37 -1.02 4.79
CA ASN A 20 0.14 -2.34 5.17
C ASN A 20 -1.01 -3.29 5.53
N ILE A 21 -0.82 -4.58 5.23
CA ILE A 21 -1.83 -5.62 5.44
C ILE A 21 -1.14 -6.85 6.03
N TRP A 22 -1.70 -7.36 7.13
CA TRP A 22 -1.30 -8.60 7.78
C TRP A 22 -2.46 -9.58 7.82
N ASN A 23 -2.17 -10.87 7.91
CA ASN A 23 -3.14 -11.83 8.42
C ASN A 23 -3.42 -11.49 9.90
N LEU A 24 -4.70 -11.28 10.22
CA LEU A 24 -5.14 -10.90 11.57
C LEU A 24 -4.68 -11.89 12.66
N HIS A 25 -4.64 -13.18 12.32
CA HIS A 25 -4.35 -14.26 13.26
C HIS A 25 -2.88 -14.69 13.25
N ASN A 26 -2.08 -14.18 12.31
CA ASN A 26 -0.65 -14.48 12.19
C ASN A 26 0.09 -13.35 11.47
N PRO A 27 0.60 -12.34 12.19
CA PRO A 27 1.29 -11.18 11.61
C PRO A 27 2.62 -11.50 10.88
N ARG A 28 3.13 -12.73 11.01
CA ARG A 28 4.26 -13.19 10.17
C ARG A 28 3.85 -13.31 8.70
N GLU A 29 2.57 -13.58 8.43
CA GLU A 29 1.99 -13.50 7.09
C GLU A 29 1.51 -12.07 6.84
N ARG A 30 2.18 -11.39 5.91
CA ARG A 30 1.94 -9.99 5.58
C ARG A 30 2.10 -9.73 4.10
N PHE A 31 1.63 -8.58 3.65
CA PHE A 31 1.69 -8.17 2.26
C PHE A 31 3.14 -8.14 1.74
N TRP A 32 3.28 -8.55 0.47
CA TRP A 32 4.56 -8.62 -0.21
C TRP A 32 4.51 -7.82 -1.52
N ALA A 33 4.90 -6.56 -1.44
CA ALA A 33 4.88 -5.60 -2.55
C ALA A 33 5.64 -6.12 -3.78
N SER A 34 6.88 -6.61 -3.61
CA SER A 34 7.71 -7.04 -4.74
C SER A 34 7.18 -8.29 -5.46
N ARG A 35 6.56 -9.23 -4.74
CA ARG A 35 5.89 -10.39 -5.38
C ARG A 35 4.63 -9.97 -6.10
N THR A 36 3.85 -9.09 -5.49
CA THR A 36 2.66 -8.52 -6.12
C THR A 36 3.05 -7.79 -7.41
N ARG A 37 4.14 -7.02 -7.37
CA ARG A 37 4.71 -6.32 -8.52
C ARG A 37 5.13 -7.28 -9.64
N GLN A 38 5.73 -8.41 -9.28
CA GLN A 38 6.13 -9.42 -10.26
C GLN A 38 4.93 -10.04 -11.00
N ILE A 39 3.77 -10.16 -10.34
CA ILE A 39 2.57 -10.80 -10.90
C ILE A 39 1.70 -9.78 -11.65
N HIS A 40 1.51 -8.58 -11.10
CA HIS A 40 0.53 -7.60 -11.58
C HIS A 40 1.15 -6.37 -12.26
N GLY A 41 2.44 -6.10 -12.04
CA GLY A 41 3.14 -4.93 -12.54
C GLY A 41 3.44 -3.89 -11.45
N ALA A 42 4.10 -2.80 -11.83
CA ALA A 42 4.54 -1.73 -10.92
C ALA A 42 3.39 -1.02 -10.16
N HIS A 43 2.17 -1.13 -10.68
CA HIS A 43 0.97 -0.50 -10.17
C HIS A 43 -0.19 -1.48 -10.24
N VAL A 44 -1.11 -1.40 -9.29
CA VAL A 44 -2.25 -2.32 -9.17
C VAL A 44 -3.58 -1.59 -9.29
N THR A 45 -4.62 -2.32 -9.67
CA THR A 45 -5.96 -1.79 -9.84
C THR A 45 -6.99 -2.93 -9.79
N THR A 46 -8.23 -2.66 -10.18
CA THR A 46 -9.34 -3.62 -10.14
C THR A 46 -8.95 -4.98 -10.75
N TYR A 47 -9.27 -6.04 -10.01
CA TYR A 47 -8.99 -7.47 -10.23
C TYR A 47 -7.57 -7.94 -9.90
N ASP A 48 -6.64 -7.04 -9.59
CA ASP A 48 -5.34 -7.43 -9.05
C ASP A 48 -5.47 -7.90 -7.59
N ARG A 49 -4.52 -8.73 -7.17
CA ARG A 49 -4.48 -9.30 -5.81
C ARG A 49 -3.25 -8.83 -5.08
N LEU A 50 -3.39 -8.52 -3.80
CA LEU A 50 -2.25 -8.24 -2.94
C LEU A 50 -1.82 -9.53 -2.25
N TRP A 51 -0.61 -10.00 -2.56
CA TRP A 51 -0.13 -11.32 -2.18
C TRP A 51 0.63 -11.31 -0.85
N SER A 52 0.49 -12.37 -0.06
CA SER A 52 1.27 -12.56 1.16
C SER A 52 2.69 -13.06 0.89
N CYS A 53 3.58 -12.81 1.86
CA CYS A 53 4.98 -13.23 1.83
C CYS A 53 5.15 -14.76 1.93
N LEU A 54 6.38 -15.23 1.72
CA LEU A 54 6.74 -16.62 1.98
C LEU A 54 6.78 -16.90 3.50
N PRO A 55 6.44 -18.12 3.95
CA PRO A 55 6.12 -19.31 3.14
C PRO A 55 4.63 -19.42 2.78
N TYR A 56 3.84 -18.36 2.91
CA TYR A 56 2.38 -18.44 2.80
C TYR A 56 1.89 -18.34 1.35
N LEU A 57 2.33 -17.30 0.63
CA LEU A 57 1.98 -16.96 -0.75
C LEU A 57 0.53 -17.29 -1.12
N ARG A 58 -0.40 -16.44 -0.67
CA ARG A 58 -1.81 -16.46 -1.09
C ARG A 58 -2.35 -15.03 -1.19
N PRO A 59 -3.51 -14.83 -1.83
CA PRO A 59 -4.17 -13.52 -1.81
C PRO A 59 -4.57 -13.13 -0.38
N LEU A 60 -4.17 -11.94 0.07
CA LEU A 60 -4.68 -11.31 1.28
C LEU A 60 -5.99 -10.60 1.00
N VAL A 61 -6.00 -9.83 -0.10
CA VAL A 61 -7.14 -9.07 -0.59
C VAL A 61 -7.14 -9.07 -2.13
N THR A 62 -8.32 -8.89 -2.72
CA THR A 62 -8.50 -8.67 -4.17
C THR A 62 -9.09 -7.28 -4.37
N LEU A 63 -8.48 -6.45 -5.21
CA LEU A 63 -9.01 -5.14 -5.57
C LEU A 63 -10.27 -5.34 -6.42
N ILE A 64 -11.40 -4.74 -6.05
CA ILE A 64 -12.69 -4.93 -6.71
C ILE A 64 -13.26 -3.66 -7.34
N ALA A 65 -12.75 -2.49 -6.95
CA ALA A 65 -13.04 -1.24 -7.64
C ALA A 65 -11.92 -0.23 -7.42
N ASP A 66 -11.68 0.58 -8.44
CA ASP A 66 -10.72 1.67 -8.48
C ASP A 66 -11.32 2.79 -9.33
N THR A 67 -11.56 3.96 -8.73
CA THR A 67 -12.15 5.09 -9.46
C THR A 67 -11.11 5.92 -10.21
N ILE A 68 -9.82 5.70 -9.98
CA ILE A 68 -8.75 6.44 -10.65
C ILE A 68 -8.55 5.91 -12.08
N PRO A 69 -8.41 6.78 -13.10
CA PRO A 69 -8.16 6.33 -14.47
C PRO A 69 -6.87 5.50 -14.58
N ARG A 70 -6.94 4.39 -15.31
CA ARG A 70 -5.79 3.51 -15.57
C ARG A 70 -4.83 4.05 -16.64
N THR A 71 -5.19 5.17 -17.29
CA THR A 71 -4.37 5.78 -18.33
C THR A 71 -3.13 6.40 -17.70
N PRO A 72 -1.91 6.13 -18.24
CA PRO A 72 -0.71 6.82 -17.78
C PRO A 72 -0.80 8.33 -17.88
N THR A 73 -0.06 9.03 -17.02
CA THR A 73 0.28 10.44 -17.24
C THR A 73 1.16 10.59 -18.49
N PRO A 74 1.35 11.81 -19.02
CA PRO A 74 2.28 12.05 -20.13
C PRO A 74 3.72 11.58 -19.84
N ALA A 75 4.14 11.59 -18.58
CA ALA A 75 5.45 11.09 -18.13
C ALA A 75 5.50 9.56 -17.98
N GLY A 76 4.38 8.86 -18.19
CA GLY A 76 4.27 7.41 -18.02
C GLY A 76 3.92 6.96 -16.60
N GLY A 77 3.64 7.91 -15.69
CA GLY A 77 3.25 7.63 -14.31
C GLY A 77 1.88 6.98 -14.21
N ARG A 78 1.68 6.13 -13.20
CA ARG A 78 0.40 5.46 -12.90
C ARG A 78 0.12 5.48 -11.41
N CYS A 79 -1.15 5.32 -11.04
CA CYS A 79 -1.61 5.36 -9.67
C CYS A 79 -1.50 3.99 -8.96
N HIS A 80 -1.40 3.99 -7.62
CA HIS A 80 -1.40 2.81 -6.75
C HIS A 80 -0.13 1.95 -6.88
N ASP A 81 1.01 2.51 -6.47
CA ASP A 81 2.33 1.94 -6.75
C ASP A 81 2.81 0.83 -5.79
N LEU A 82 3.65 -0.04 -6.34
CA LEU A 82 4.46 -1.08 -5.69
C LEU A 82 5.98 -0.93 -5.91
N LEU A 83 6.42 0.20 -6.43
CA LEU A 83 7.82 0.57 -6.67
C LEU A 83 8.48 1.10 -5.39
N GLY A 84 7.78 1.99 -4.69
CA GLY A 84 8.25 2.63 -3.48
C GLY A 84 8.16 1.73 -2.24
N THR A 85 8.78 2.18 -1.16
CA THR A 85 8.76 1.48 0.14
C THR A 85 7.78 2.13 1.12
N ARG A 86 8.06 3.38 1.51
CA ARG A 86 7.29 4.32 2.34
C ARG A 86 8.23 5.47 2.72
N CYS A 87 7.71 6.67 2.99
CA CYS A 87 8.56 7.69 3.62
C CYS A 87 8.91 7.26 5.06
N ASP A 88 10.17 7.48 5.45
CA ASP A 88 10.72 6.98 6.71
C ASP A 88 11.68 7.99 7.35
N PRO A 89 11.82 8.00 8.68
CA PRO A 89 12.62 9.01 9.38
C PRO A 89 14.12 8.85 9.12
N TYR A 90 14.56 7.65 8.73
CA TYR A 90 15.96 7.33 8.54
C TYR A 90 16.50 7.98 7.27
N LEU A 91 15.71 8.01 6.20
CA LEU A 91 16.08 8.69 4.96
C LEU A 91 16.19 10.20 5.17
N TYR A 92 15.25 10.83 5.90
CA TYR A 92 15.38 12.25 6.28
C TYR A 92 16.65 12.48 7.11
N LYS A 93 16.88 11.64 8.14
CA LYS A 93 18.10 11.74 8.95
C LYS A 93 19.38 11.61 8.12
N LEU A 94 19.39 10.71 7.13
CA LEU A 94 20.54 10.47 6.27
C LEU A 94 20.80 11.62 5.30
N LEU A 95 19.75 12.20 4.70
CA LEU A 95 19.87 13.18 3.62
C LEU A 95 20.11 14.61 4.12
N ASP A 96 19.47 15.02 5.22
CA ASP A 96 19.55 16.40 5.72
C ASP A 96 19.66 16.53 7.25
N ASP A 97 20.00 15.44 7.96
CA ASP A 97 20.14 15.36 9.44
C ASP A 97 18.88 15.72 10.24
N ARG A 98 17.72 15.79 9.58
CA ARG A 98 16.45 16.17 10.19
C ARG A 98 15.85 15.05 11.04
N ASP A 99 15.46 15.39 12.26
CA ASP A 99 14.63 14.53 13.11
C ASP A 99 13.14 14.71 12.77
N PHE A 100 12.66 13.97 11.76
CA PHE A 100 11.27 14.03 11.31
C PHE A 100 10.50 12.76 11.70
N ASN A 101 9.66 12.85 12.73
CA ASN A 101 8.99 11.70 13.35
C ASN A 101 7.52 11.52 12.92
N VAL A 102 7.09 12.21 11.86
CA VAL A 102 5.72 12.18 11.33
C VAL A 102 5.71 11.60 9.92
N THR A 103 6.40 10.48 9.73
CA THR A 103 6.50 9.75 8.46
C THR A 103 5.48 8.62 8.39
N CYS A 104 5.19 8.12 7.19
CA CYS A 104 4.36 6.92 7.00
C CYS A 104 4.89 5.74 7.81
N HIS A 105 6.21 5.53 7.81
CA HIS A 105 6.85 4.52 8.64
C HIS A 105 6.49 4.69 10.13
N ASN A 106 6.67 5.88 10.71
CA ASN A 106 6.36 6.09 12.12
C ASN A 106 4.85 5.97 12.42
N ASN A 107 4.00 6.45 11.51
CA ASN A 107 2.56 6.38 11.65
C ASN A 107 2.07 4.93 11.66
N LEU A 108 2.58 4.10 10.75
CA LEU A 108 2.29 2.66 10.69
C LEU A 108 2.78 1.95 11.95
N THR A 109 4.02 2.20 12.40
CA THR A 109 4.57 1.62 13.63
C THR A 109 3.70 1.94 14.84
N ARG A 110 3.25 3.20 14.98
CA ARG A 110 2.34 3.61 16.07
C ARG A 110 0.97 2.94 15.95
N ALA A 111 0.43 2.82 14.74
CA ALA A 111 -0.90 2.25 14.49
C ALA A 111 -0.99 0.76 14.86
N ILE A 112 0.11 0.01 14.70
CA ILE A 112 0.13 -1.44 14.99
C ILE A 112 0.57 -1.79 16.41
N ALA A 113 1.12 -0.83 17.17
CA ALA A 113 1.54 -1.06 18.55
C ALA A 113 0.45 -1.65 19.47
N PRO A 114 -0.84 -1.24 19.38
CA PRO A 114 -1.92 -1.86 20.16
C PRO A 114 -2.15 -3.36 19.87
N TYR A 115 -1.62 -3.87 18.75
CA TYR A 115 -1.68 -5.27 18.36
C TYR A 115 -0.43 -6.05 18.78
N HIS A 116 0.40 -5.46 19.65
CA HIS A 116 1.68 -6.03 20.11
C HIS A 116 2.70 -6.27 18.99
N LEU A 117 2.57 -5.50 17.90
CA LEU A 117 3.53 -5.46 16.81
C LEU A 117 4.50 -4.30 16.99
N THR A 118 5.63 -4.41 16.30
CA THR A 118 6.75 -3.48 16.40
C THR A 118 7.10 -2.92 15.03
N GLU A 119 8.05 -1.99 15.01
CA GLU A 119 8.61 -1.44 13.77
C GLU A 119 9.07 -2.52 12.77
N LEU A 120 9.55 -3.66 13.27
CA LEU A 120 10.01 -4.80 12.45
C LEU A 120 8.88 -5.48 11.66
N ASP A 121 7.63 -5.25 12.04
CA ASP A 121 6.46 -5.83 11.38
C ASP A 121 5.93 -4.93 10.23
N VAL A 122 6.35 -3.66 10.20
CA VAL A 122 6.08 -2.73 9.09
C VAL A 122 6.89 -3.16 7.87
N HIS A 123 6.24 -3.13 6.71
CA HIS A 123 6.79 -3.63 5.45
C HIS A 123 6.50 -2.65 4.30
N ASP A 124 7.05 -2.93 3.13
CA ASP A 124 6.83 -2.10 1.95
C ASP A 124 5.34 -2.05 1.61
N VAL A 125 4.87 -0.84 1.31
CA VAL A 125 3.45 -0.48 1.29
C VAL A 125 2.84 -0.68 -0.10
N LEU A 126 1.52 -0.65 -0.16
CA LEU A 126 0.83 -0.17 -1.34
C LEU A 126 0.67 1.36 -1.20
N ASN A 127 1.19 2.12 -2.17
CA ASN A 127 1.08 3.58 -2.20
C ASN A 127 -0.26 3.99 -2.85
N VAL A 128 -1.34 3.99 -2.07
CA VAL A 128 -2.72 4.28 -2.52
C VAL A 128 -2.82 5.75 -2.95
N PHE A 129 -3.47 5.98 -4.10
CA PHE A 129 -3.64 7.30 -4.75
C PHE A 129 -2.37 8.00 -5.22
N GLN A 130 -1.19 7.41 -5.00
CA GLN A 130 0.09 7.98 -5.38
C GLN A 130 0.42 7.67 -6.85
N VAL A 131 0.81 8.68 -7.62
CA VAL A 131 1.23 8.53 -9.02
C VAL A 131 2.74 8.52 -9.13
N THR A 132 3.27 7.44 -9.71
CA THR A 132 4.72 7.22 -9.83
C THR A 132 5.08 6.49 -11.10
N GLY A 133 6.37 6.53 -11.44
CA GLY A 133 6.93 5.75 -12.53
C GLY A 133 8.45 5.68 -12.43
N LEU A 134 9.06 5.11 -13.46
CA LEU A 134 10.50 5.13 -13.66
C LEU A 134 10.77 5.93 -14.94
N ASP A 135 11.75 6.84 -14.89
CA ASP A 135 12.25 7.52 -16.09
C ASP A 135 12.71 6.49 -17.14
N PRO A 136 12.27 6.58 -18.40
CA PRO A 136 12.67 5.64 -19.46
C PRO A 136 14.18 5.62 -19.76
N VAL A 137 14.95 6.63 -19.35
CA VAL A 137 16.39 6.70 -19.61
C VAL A 137 17.21 6.11 -18.46
N HIS A 138 16.99 6.59 -17.24
CA HIS A 138 17.83 6.22 -16.09
C HIS A 138 17.15 5.23 -15.13
N GLU A 139 15.88 4.88 -15.39
CA GLU A 139 15.06 4.03 -14.52
C GLU A 139 14.98 4.57 -13.07
N ILE A 140 15.04 5.90 -12.92
CA ILE A 140 14.94 6.59 -11.64
C ILE A 140 13.46 6.79 -11.29
N TYR A 141 13.12 6.48 -10.05
CA TYR A 141 11.79 6.68 -9.49
C TYR A 141 11.40 8.16 -9.46
N PHE A 142 10.22 8.47 -9.99
CA PHE A 142 9.62 9.80 -9.92
C PHE A 142 8.21 9.72 -9.35
N MET A 143 7.72 10.88 -8.88
CA MET A 143 6.35 11.04 -8.38
C MET A 143 5.69 12.25 -9.04
N GLU A 144 4.37 12.20 -9.13
CA GLU A 144 3.52 13.29 -9.65
C GLU A 144 2.36 13.56 -8.67
N PRO A 145 1.72 14.75 -8.76
CA PRO A 145 0.55 15.05 -7.95
C PRO A 145 -0.57 14.01 -8.14
N SER A 146 -1.22 13.64 -7.05
CA SER A 146 -2.32 12.68 -7.09
C SER A 146 -3.50 13.21 -7.91
N PRO A 147 -4.10 12.41 -8.81
CA PRO A 147 -5.26 12.80 -9.59
C PRO A 147 -6.57 12.63 -8.81
N ALA A 148 -6.51 12.09 -7.59
CA ALA A 148 -7.67 11.79 -6.78
C ALA A 148 -8.48 13.05 -6.49
N LYS A 149 -9.80 12.89 -6.43
CA LYS A 149 -10.76 13.92 -6.08
C LYS A 149 -11.52 13.48 -4.85
N LYS A 150 -12.24 14.43 -4.25
CA LYS A 150 -13.18 14.13 -3.18
C LYS A 150 -14.15 13.02 -3.61
N GLY A 151 -14.18 11.94 -2.86
CA GLY A 151 -15.02 10.77 -3.09
C GLY A 151 -14.40 9.69 -3.97
N ASP A 152 -13.21 9.89 -4.54
CA ASP A 152 -12.48 8.81 -5.20
C ASP A 152 -12.09 7.72 -4.19
N TYR A 153 -12.08 6.48 -4.64
CA TYR A 153 -11.82 5.34 -3.77
C TYR A 153 -11.09 4.18 -4.46
N LEU A 154 -10.38 3.42 -3.63
CA LEU A 154 -9.88 2.09 -3.94
C LEU A 154 -10.55 1.10 -2.98
N GLU A 155 -11.14 0.04 -3.52
CA GLU A 155 -11.93 -0.92 -2.76
C GLU A 155 -11.39 -2.34 -2.95
N PHE A 156 -11.35 -3.10 -1.86
CA PHE A 156 -10.89 -4.48 -1.88
C PHE A 156 -11.79 -5.42 -1.09
N PHE A 157 -11.90 -6.63 -1.62
CA PHE A 157 -12.49 -7.78 -0.95
C PHE A 157 -11.41 -8.49 -0.11
N ALA A 158 -11.70 -8.74 1.17
CA ALA A 158 -10.80 -9.43 2.08
C ALA A 158 -10.88 -10.95 1.85
N GLU A 159 -9.83 -11.53 1.28
CA GLU A 159 -9.76 -12.96 0.97
C GLU A 159 -9.54 -13.79 2.24
N ILE A 160 -8.85 -13.21 3.23
CA ILE A 160 -8.67 -13.77 4.57
C ILE A 160 -9.08 -12.75 5.64
N ASP A 161 -9.04 -13.15 6.90
CA ASP A 161 -9.09 -12.17 7.99
C ASP A 161 -7.80 -11.35 8.00
N VAL A 162 -7.94 -10.04 7.78
CA VAL A 162 -6.82 -9.11 7.69
C VAL A 162 -6.84 -8.07 8.80
N LEU A 163 -5.64 -7.71 9.27
CA LEU A 163 -5.36 -6.47 9.97
C LEU A 163 -4.77 -5.49 8.95
N CYS A 164 -5.31 -4.28 8.86
CA CYS A 164 -4.81 -3.24 7.96
C CYS A 164 -4.38 -2.02 8.78
N ALA A 165 -3.29 -1.38 8.37
CA ALA A 165 -2.89 -0.07 8.85
C ALA A 165 -2.69 0.85 7.64
N LEU A 166 -3.28 2.06 7.71
CA LEU A 166 -3.20 3.07 6.68
C LEU A 166 -2.63 4.35 7.29
N SER A 167 -1.55 4.86 6.71
CA SER A 167 -1.03 6.19 7.03
C SER A 167 -1.48 7.18 5.97
N ALA A 168 -2.12 8.28 6.36
CA ALA A 168 -2.20 9.46 5.50
C ALA A 168 -0.79 10.04 5.39
N CYS A 169 -0.22 10.00 4.18
CA CYS A 169 1.16 10.41 3.97
C CYS A 169 1.37 11.89 4.29
N PRO A 170 2.40 12.25 5.07
CA PRO A 170 2.67 13.64 5.42
C PRO A 170 3.01 14.51 4.20
N SER A 171 3.31 13.93 3.04
CA SER A 171 3.53 14.67 1.78
C SER A 171 2.23 15.03 1.05
N GLY A 172 1.07 14.76 1.67
CA GLY A 172 -0.25 15.18 1.21
C GLY A 172 -0.64 14.64 -0.17
N ASP A 173 -0.91 15.53 -1.11
CA ASP A 173 -1.26 15.21 -2.50
C ASP A 173 -0.05 15.17 -3.46
N LEU A 174 1.17 15.33 -2.94
CA LEU A 174 2.44 15.39 -3.69
C LEU A 174 2.57 16.59 -4.66
N SER A 175 1.70 17.60 -4.57
CA SER A 175 1.80 18.83 -5.38
C SER A 175 2.94 19.77 -4.96
N ALA A 176 3.48 19.60 -3.76
CA ALA A 176 4.58 20.39 -3.20
C ALA A 176 5.73 19.50 -2.70
N TRP A 177 5.89 18.30 -3.29
CA TRP A 177 6.94 17.36 -2.92
C TRP A 177 8.22 17.62 -3.72
N GLY A 178 9.38 17.50 -3.07
CA GLY A 178 10.69 17.54 -3.72
C GLY A 178 11.84 17.60 -2.71
N TRP A 179 13.01 17.08 -3.13
CA TRP A 179 14.27 17.19 -2.39
C TRP A 179 15.20 18.25 -3.00
N ASP A 180 14.95 18.61 -4.25
CA ASP A 180 15.62 19.68 -4.95
C ASP A 180 14.95 21.01 -4.60
N GLY A 181 15.73 22.01 -4.19
CA GLY A 181 15.21 23.31 -3.76
C GLY A 181 14.41 24.08 -4.81
N GLU A 182 14.21 23.55 -6.02
CA GLU A 182 13.42 24.12 -7.11
C GLU A 182 11.92 23.79 -6.99
N SER A 183 11.56 22.62 -6.45
CA SER A 183 10.16 22.16 -6.31
C SER A 183 9.43 22.76 -5.11
N GLY A 184 10.11 23.62 -4.34
CA GLY A 184 9.57 24.27 -3.15
C GLY A 184 9.46 23.29 -1.99
N GLY A 185 10.49 23.24 -1.14
CA GLY A 185 10.46 22.58 0.18
C GLY A 185 9.52 23.28 1.16
N GLY A 186 8.23 23.37 0.81
CA GLY A 186 7.16 23.83 1.69
C GLY A 186 6.88 22.85 2.81
N ASP A 187 6.04 23.23 3.76
CA ASP A 187 5.57 22.31 4.80
C ASP A 187 4.78 21.18 4.12
N PRO A 188 5.27 19.92 4.15
CA PRO A 188 4.60 18.81 3.49
C PRO A 188 3.18 18.60 4.07
N LEU A 189 2.96 19.00 5.33
CA LEU A 189 1.66 18.90 5.99
C LEU A 189 0.63 19.91 5.44
N ALA A 190 1.05 20.95 4.71
CA ALA A 190 0.15 22.00 4.22
C ALA A 190 -0.89 21.48 3.22
N THR A 191 -0.63 20.37 2.53
CA THR A 191 -1.57 19.75 1.57
C THR A 191 -2.22 18.48 2.10
N CYS A 192 -1.93 18.09 3.35
CA CYS A 192 -2.48 16.89 3.98
C CYS A 192 -3.98 17.02 4.23
N LYS A 193 -4.70 15.94 3.94
CA LYS A 193 -6.14 15.77 4.13
C LYS A 193 -6.41 14.39 4.73
N PRO A 194 -7.56 14.16 5.39
CA PRO A 194 -7.88 12.85 5.94
C PRO A 194 -8.19 11.81 4.84
N LEU A 195 -7.85 10.55 5.11
CA LEU A 195 -8.33 9.38 4.38
C LEU A 195 -9.44 8.69 5.17
N GLY A 196 -10.44 8.18 4.46
CA GLY A 196 -11.55 7.41 5.01
C GLY A 196 -11.32 5.92 4.85
N VAL A 197 -11.80 5.13 5.82
CA VAL A 197 -11.84 3.67 5.75
C VAL A 197 -13.26 3.21 6.06
N GLU A 198 -13.89 2.54 5.10
CA GLU A 198 -15.26 2.03 5.21
C GLU A 198 -15.23 0.50 5.10
N VAL A 199 -15.96 -0.20 5.96
CA VAL A 199 -16.01 -1.67 5.97
C VAL A 199 -17.45 -2.12 5.80
N TYR A 200 -17.68 -3.01 4.84
CA TYR A 200 -18.99 -3.50 4.46
C TYR A 200 -19.09 -5.02 4.63
N ASP A 201 -20.20 -5.46 5.22
CA ASP A 201 -20.62 -6.85 5.16
C ASP A 201 -21.19 -7.17 3.78
N VAL A 202 -20.75 -8.29 3.22
CA VAL A 202 -21.28 -8.82 1.96
C VAL A 202 -22.46 -9.73 2.27
N PRO A 203 -23.60 -9.61 1.58
CA PRO A 203 -24.71 -10.53 1.71
C PRO A 203 -24.25 -12.00 1.57
N PRO A 204 -24.57 -12.89 2.52
CA PRO A 204 -24.05 -14.27 2.51
C PRO A 204 -24.26 -15.03 1.21
N ALA A 205 -25.40 -14.81 0.54
CA ALA A 205 -25.71 -15.43 -0.75
C ALA A 205 -24.72 -15.09 -1.88
N LEU A 206 -24.02 -13.95 -1.80
CA LEU A 206 -22.97 -13.59 -2.77
C LEU A 206 -21.64 -14.32 -2.50
N LEU A 207 -21.51 -14.95 -1.33
CA LEU A 207 -20.35 -15.76 -0.94
C LEU A 207 -20.63 -17.26 -1.09
N ASP A 208 -21.78 -17.65 -1.65
CA ASP A 208 -22.14 -19.05 -1.85
C ASP A 208 -21.10 -19.75 -2.75
N GLY A 209 -20.44 -20.77 -2.19
CA GLY A 209 -19.38 -21.52 -2.86
C GLY A 209 -17.99 -20.88 -2.80
N TRP A 210 -17.86 -19.63 -2.36
CA TRP A 210 -16.55 -19.01 -2.12
C TRP A 210 -15.88 -19.65 -0.89
N ARG A 211 -14.54 -19.77 -0.96
CA ARG A 211 -13.71 -20.27 0.13
C ARG A 211 -12.46 -19.41 0.23
N SER A 212 -12.14 -19.00 1.46
CA SER A 212 -10.91 -18.30 1.78
C SER A 212 -9.67 -19.11 1.31
N PRO A 213 -8.72 -18.50 0.60
CA PRO A 213 -7.59 -19.21 0.01
C PRO A 213 -6.67 -19.79 1.08
N GLN A 214 -6.14 -20.99 0.82
CA GLN A 214 -5.15 -21.63 1.69
C GLN A 214 -3.74 -21.25 1.25
N PRO A 215 -2.75 -21.20 2.19
CA PRO A 215 -1.36 -21.01 1.82
C PRO A 215 -0.88 -22.10 0.86
N VAL A 216 -0.05 -21.73 -0.11
CA VAL A 216 0.55 -22.70 -1.05
C VAL A 216 1.43 -23.67 -0.28
N GLN A 217 1.26 -24.97 -0.55
CA GLN A 217 2.04 -26.03 0.06
C GLN A 217 3.15 -26.48 -0.89
N VAL A 218 4.39 -26.45 -0.42
CA VAL A 218 5.56 -26.98 -1.12
C VAL A 218 6.24 -28.04 -0.26
N ARG A 219 6.93 -28.99 -0.89
CA ARG A 219 7.67 -30.03 -0.14
C ARG A 219 8.81 -29.38 0.64
N SER A 220 9.00 -29.85 1.87
CA SER A 220 10.14 -29.48 2.71
C SER A 220 11.45 -29.82 1.98
N VAL A 221 12.37 -28.86 1.93
CA VAL A 221 13.73 -29.08 1.43
C VAL A 221 14.67 -29.62 2.51
N HIS A 222 14.24 -29.60 3.77
CA HIS A 222 15.04 -30.13 4.89
C HIS A 222 15.10 -31.67 4.88
N ASP A 223 14.16 -32.32 4.22
CA ASP A 223 14.12 -33.78 4.05
C ASP A 223 14.75 -34.24 2.72
N ALA A 224 15.20 -33.30 1.89
CA ALA A 224 15.87 -33.61 0.63
C ALA A 224 17.38 -33.75 0.85
N PRO A 225 18.05 -34.76 0.24
CA PRO A 225 19.51 -34.82 0.25
C PRO A 225 20.08 -33.55 -0.41
N LEU A 226 21.16 -33.00 0.17
CA LEU A 226 21.89 -31.87 -0.42
C LEU A 226 22.36 -32.27 -1.84
N ILE A 227 21.98 -31.47 -2.83
CA ILE A 227 22.41 -31.61 -4.24
C ILE A 227 23.77 -30.93 -4.40
#